data_AF-A0A853AEQ2-F1
#
_entry.id   AF-A0A853AEQ2-F1
#
_cell.length_a   1.000
_cell.length_b   1.000
_cell.length_c   1.000
_cell.angle_alpha   90.00
_cell.angle_beta   90.00
_cell.angle_gamma   90.00
#
_symmetry.space_group_name_H-M   'P 1'
#
loop_
_entity.id
_entity.type
_entity.pdbx_description
1 polymer ?
#
loop_
_entity_poly.entity_id
_entity_poly.type
_entity_poly.pdbx_seq_one_letter_code
_entity_poly.pdbx_strand_id
1 'polypeptide(L)'
;MFETPVGVHPMLGRVLGEPRPVWVDLAALLPRDGSESRRGRHRPLIVRAQGLALDREVEGQLHAWVRASNGLWLGLVTFALHSRALGDLPVRQLAPPAALRPRPSDTDRAPQRDAP
;
A
#
# COMPACT_ATOMS: atom_id res chain seq x y z
N MET A 1 5.98 -5.35 -15.09
CA MET A 1 4.65 -5.97 -15.23
C MET A 1 4.84 -7.46 -14.97
N PHE A 2 4.53 -7.96 -13.77
CA PHE A 2 4.54 -9.41 -13.54
C PHE A 2 3.18 -9.96 -13.95
N GLU A 3 3.00 -10.12 -15.26
CA GLU A 3 1.98 -10.96 -15.87
C GLU A 3 2.61 -12.32 -16.11
N THR A 4 2.37 -13.27 -15.20
CA THR A 4 2.28 -14.73 -15.38
C THR A 4 2.26 -15.34 -13.98
N PRO A 5 1.33 -16.25 -13.64
CA PRO A 5 1.43 -17.05 -12.44
C PRO A 5 2.50 -18.14 -12.68
N VAL A 6 3.77 -17.74 -12.72
CA VAL A 6 4.83 -18.71 -12.44
C VAL A 6 4.54 -19.17 -11.02
N GLY A 7 4.24 -20.46 -10.85
CA GLY A 7 3.97 -21.06 -9.56
C GLY A 7 5.08 -20.65 -8.60
N VAL A 8 4.80 -19.64 -7.78
CA VAL A 8 5.76 -19.18 -6.79
C VAL A 8 5.92 -20.36 -5.86
N HIS A 9 7.13 -20.91 -5.79
CA HIS A 9 7.40 -22.03 -4.89
C HIS A 9 6.89 -21.66 -3.49
N PRO A 10 6.13 -22.53 -2.79
CA PRO A 10 5.40 -22.14 -1.58
C PRO A 10 6.30 -21.59 -0.46
N MET A 11 7.59 -21.95 -0.45
CA MET A 11 8.58 -21.37 0.47
C MET A 11 9.05 -19.96 0.09
N LEU A 12 8.98 -19.62 -1.19
CA LEU A 12 9.36 -18.32 -1.74
C LEU A 12 8.19 -17.33 -1.79
N GLY A 13 6.96 -17.83 -1.74
CA GLY A 13 5.79 -16.97 -1.71
C GLY A 13 4.47 -17.69 -1.94
N ARG A 14 3.40 -16.89 -1.93
CA ARG A 14 2.03 -17.31 -2.22
C ARG A 14 1.29 -16.21 -2.97
N VAL A 15 0.65 -16.58 -4.08
CA VAL A 15 -0.32 -15.71 -4.77
C VAL A 15 -1.69 -15.94 -4.13
N LEU A 16 -2.43 -14.87 -3.89
CA LEU A 16 -3.80 -14.95 -3.39
C LEU A 16 -4.74 -15.20 -4.56
N GLY A 17 -5.71 -16.11 -4.39
CA GLY A 17 -6.69 -16.41 -5.45
C GLY A 17 -7.58 -15.22 -5.79
N GLU A 18 -7.83 -14.35 -4.82
CA GLU A 18 -8.55 -13.08 -4.96
C GLU A 18 -7.71 -11.98 -4.27
N PRO A 19 -7.59 -10.77 -4.84
CA PRO A 19 -6.98 -9.65 -4.15
C PRO A 19 -7.71 -9.33 -2.84
N ARG A 20 -6.97 -9.14 -1.75
CA ARG A 20 -7.55 -8.86 -0.43
C ARG A 20 -7.45 -7.37 -0.11
N PRO A 21 -8.54 -6.71 0.33
CA PRO A 21 -8.51 -5.30 0.67
C PRO A 21 -7.61 -5.06 1.88
N VAL A 22 -6.78 -4.02 1.76
CA VAL A 22 -5.84 -3.59 2.81
C VAL A 22 -5.84 -2.08 2.94
N TRP A 23 -5.56 -1.59 4.14
CA TRP A 23 -5.03 -0.26 4.37
C TRP A 23 -3.52 -0.31 4.16
N VAL A 24 -3.00 0.67 3.41
CA VAL A 24 -1.58 0.88 3.16
C VAL A 24 -1.15 2.14 3.89
N ASP A 25 -0.32 1.98 4.93
CA ASP A 25 0.31 3.10 5.62
C ASP A 25 1.49 3.62 4.78
N LEU A 26 1.30 4.80 4.18
CA LEU A 26 2.33 5.41 3.33
C LEU A 26 3.56 5.86 4.10
N ALA A 27 3.44 6.19 5.39
CA ALA A 27 4.57 6.60 6.21
C ALA A 27 5.46 5.41 6.56
N ALA A 28 4.87 4.24 6.82
CA ALA A 28 5.60 2.99 7.01
C ALA A 28 6.16 2.41 5.70
N LEU A 29 5.46 2.64 4.58
CA LEU A 29 5.88 2.18 3.25
C LEU A 29 7.03 3.00 2.67
N LEU A 30 7.02 4.32 2.91
CA LEU A 30 8.02 5.28 2.43
C LEU A 30 8.62 6.03 3.62
N PRO A 31 9.48 5.36 4.42
CA PRO A 31 10.06 5.97 5.61
C PRO A 31 10.80 7.25 5.22
N ARG A 32 10.43 8.35 5.88
CA ARG A 32 11.16 9.61 5.74
C ARG A 32 12.44 9.50 6.55
N ASP A 33 13.59 9.74 5.93
CA ASP A 33 14.83 9.93 6.66
C ASP A 33 14.76 11.24 7.47
N GLY A 34 15.38 11.27 8.65
CA GLY A 34 15.40 12.45 9.53
C GLY A 34 16.11 13.68 8.96
N SER A 35 16.69 13.58 7.75
CA SER A 35 17.28 14.70 7.03
C SER A 35 16.23 15.44 6.18
N GLU A 36 15.30 14.70 5.56
CA GLU A 36 14.15 15.22 4.80
C GLU A 36 13.21 16.05 5.69
N SER A 37 12.98 15.64 6.94
CA SER A 37 12.13 16.37 7.89
C SER A 37 12.74 17.71 8.32
N ARG A 38 14.07 17.81 8.42
CA ARG A 38 14.78 19.08 8.69
C ARG A 38 14.77 20.02 7.49
N ARG A 39 14.79 19.49 6.25
CA ARG A 39 14.66 20.28 5.01
C ARG A 39 13.22 20.64 4.63
N GLY A 40 12.22 20.12 5.34
CA GLY A 40 10.80 20.38 5.04
C GLY A 40 10.42 21.86 4.94
N ARG A 41 11.14 22.75 5.66
CA ARG A 41 10.95 24.22 5.57
C ARG A 41 11.57 24.86 4.33
N HIS A 42 12.52 24.21 3.66
CA HIS A 42 13.19 24.69 2.45
C HIS A 42 12.59 24.14 1.14
N ARG A 43 11.51 23.36 1.20
CA ARG A 43 10.83 22.88 0.00
C ARG A 43 10.09 24.04 -0.69
N PRO A 44 10.16 24.15 -2.04
CA PRO A 44 9.39 25.14 -2.79
C PRO A 44 7.90 25.08 -2.42
N LEU A 45 7.24 26.25 -2.34
CA LEU A 45 5.84 26.35 -1.93
C LEU A 45 4.91 25.49 -2.81
N ILE A 46 5.19 25.40 -4.10
CA ILE A 46 4.42 24.57 -5.03
C ILE A 46 4.45 23.08 -4.64
N VAL A 47 5.59 22.57 -4.18
CA VAL A 47 5.74 21.17 -3.73
C VAL A 47 4.98 20.95 -2.43
N ARG A 48 4.99 21.92 -1.52
CA ARG A 48 4.21 21.84 -0.26
C ARG A 48 2.71 21.88 -0.51
N ALA A 49 2.26 22.62 -1.53
CA ALA A 49 0.84 22.79 -1.85
C ALA A 49 0.25 21.71 -2.78
N GLN A 50 1.08 21.11 -3.63
CA GLN A 50 0.61 20.19 -4.69
C GLN A 50 1.38 18.88 -4.81
N GLY A 51 2.43 18.68 -4.01
CA GLY A 51 3.17 17.42 -3.95
C GLY A 51 2.32 16.24 -3.46
N LEU A 52 2.93 15.06 -3.43
CA LEU A 52 2.27 13.84 -2.97
C LEU A 52 2.01 13.88 -1.46
N ALA A 53 0.79 13.52 -1.07
CA ALA A 53 0.44 13.32 0.33
C ALA A 53 0.86 11.90 0.76
N LEU A 54 1.94 11.82 1.55
CA LEU A 54 2.57 10.55 1.96
C LEU A 54 2.43 10.26 3.47
N ASP A 55 1.66 11.05 4.19
CA ASP A 55 1.45 10.99 5.64
C ASP A 55 0.04 10.48 6.01
N ARG A 56 -0.51 9.58 5.19
CA ARG A 56 -1.86 9.03 5.33
C ARG A 56 -1.89 7.55 5.04
N GLU A 57 -2.91 6.87 5.56
CA GLU A 57 -3.31 5.57 5.04
C GLU A 57 -4.11 5.74 3.74
N VAL A 58 -3.95 4.80 2.82
CA VAL A 58 -4.73 4.70 1.58
C VAL A 58 -5.30 3.29 1.41
N GLU A 59 -6.40 3.19 0.70
CA GLU A 59 -6.97 1.89 0.33
C GLU A 59 -6.11 1.22 -0.75
N GLY A 60 -5.87 -0.07 -0.57
CA GLY A 60 -5.19 -0.90 -1.55
C GLY A 60 -5.73 -2.32 -1.59
N GLN A 61 -5.15 -3.10 -2.50
CA GLN A 61 -5.42 -4.50 -2.71
C GLN A 61 -4.12 -5.29 -2.63
N LEU A 62 -4.11 -6.35 -1.83
CA LEU A 62 -2.99 -7.27 -1.68
C LEU A 62 -3.17 -8.47 -2.61
N HIS A 63 -2.18 -8.74 -3.43
CA HIS A 63 -2.22 -9.76 -4.47
C HIS A 63 -1.41 -11.01 -4.13
N ALA A 64 -0.28 -10.83 -3.46
CA ALA A 64 0.64 -11.91 -3.15
C ALA A 64 1.52 -11.57 -1.96
N TRP A 65 2.11 -12.60 -1.37
CA TRP A 65 3.23 -12.48 -0.45
C TRP A 65 4.45 -13.14 -1.07
N VAL A 66 5.61 -12.49 -0.99
CA VAL A 66 6.90 -13.05 -1.42
C VAL A 66 7.90 -12.95 -0.29
N ARG A 67 8.81 -13.91 -0.21
CA ARG A 67 9.84 -13.97 0.83
C ARG A 67 11.17 -13.47 0.26
N ALA A 68 11.71 -12.41 0.85
CA ALA A 68 13.03 -11.91 0.53
C ALA A 68 14.13 -12.82 1.12
N SER A 69 15.35 -12.73 0.57
CA SER A 69 16.49 -13.54 1.02
C SER A 69 16.90 -13.29 2.47
N ASN A 70 16.61 -12.10 3.00
CA ASN A 70 16.79 -11.74 4.42
C ASN A 70 15.68 -12.30 5.32
N GLY A 71 14.76 -13.11 4.79
CA GLY A 71 13.66 -13.73 5.52
C GLY A 71 12.41 -12.87 5.67
N LEU A 72 12.44 -11.59 5.26
CA LEU A 72 11.30 -10.68 5.33
C LEU A 72 10.21 -11.10 4.32
N TRP A 73 8.97 -11.11 4.78
CA TRP A 73 7.81 -11.23 3.90
C TRP A 73 7.44 -9.87 3.33
N LEU A 74 7.20 -9.78 2.03
CA LEU A 74 6.77 -8.57 1.35
C LEU A 74 5.44 -8.82 0.65
N GLY A 75 4.48 -7.92 0.82
CA GLY A 75 3.19 -7.98 0.15
C GLY A 75 3.26 -7.26 -1.19
N LEU A 76 2.84 -7.91 -2.28
CA LEU A 76 2.62 -7.25 -3.56
C LEU A 76 1.25 -6.56 -3.52
N VAL A 77 1.26 -5.22 -3.54
CA VAL A 77 0.04 -4.41 -3.37
C VAL A 77 -0.19 -3.46 -4.53
N THR A 78 -1.46 -3.15 -4.81
CA THR A 78 -1.89 -2.05 -5.67
C THR A 78 -2.67 -1.02 -4.88
N PHE A 79 -2.38 0.26 -5.06
CA PHE A 79 -3.08 1.38 -4.43
C PHE A 79 -2.87 2.66 -5.25
N ALA A 80 -3.50 3.77 -4.86
CA ALA A 80 -3.33 5.07 -5.51
C ALA A 80 -2.64 6.07 -4.57
N LEU A 81 -1.65 6.81 -5.10
CA LEU A 81 -1.08 7.98 -4.45
C LEU A 81 -1.77 9.24 -4.98
N HIS A 82 -2.25 10.10 -4.08
CA HIS A 82 -2.94 11.32 -4.48
C HIS A 82 -1.98 12.52 -4.50
N SER A 83 -2.02 13.28 -5.60
CA SER A 83 -1.42 14.62 -5.71
C SER A 83 -2.47 15.62 -6.19
N ARG A 84 -2.44 16.84 -5.63
CA ARG A 84 -3.37 17.90 -6.06
C ARG A 84 -3.12 18.41 -7.48
N ALA A 85 -1.90 18.25 -8.00
CA ALA A 85 -1.56 18.66 -9.36
C ALA A 85 -1.71 17.53 -10.39
N LEU A 86 -1.42 16.28 -9.99
CA LEU A 86 -1.36 15.15 -10.92
C LEU A 86 -2.57 14.21 -10.83
N GLY A 87 -3.43 14.39 -9.83
CA GLY A 87 -4.53 13.48 -9.53
C GLY A 87 -4.04 12.19 -8.86
N ASP A 88 -4.80 11.11 -9.08
CA ASP A 88 -4.50 9.79 -8.54
C ASP A 88 -3.48 9.05 -9.42
N LEU A 89 -2.37 8.66 -8.82
CA LEU A 89 -1.30 7.90 -9.45
C LEU A 89 -1.38 6.43 -9.01
N PRO A 90 -1.75 5.50 -9.90
CA PRO A 90 -1.80 4.09 -9.55
C PRO A 90 -0.39 3.53 -9.36
N VAL A 91 -0.21 2.77 -8.28
CA VAL A 91 1.07 2.16 -7.90
C VAL A 91 0.87 0.67 -7.69
N ARG A 92 1.81 -0.15 -8.18
CA ARG A 92 1.94 -1.57 -7.86
C ARG A 92 3.35 -1.85 -7.38
N GLN A 93 3.52 -2.22 -6.12
CA GLN A 93 4.85 -2.45 -5.54
C GLN A 93 4.84 -3.45 -4.40
N LEU A 94 6.04 -3.84 -3.97
CA LEU A 94 6.24 -4.61 -2.75
C LEU A 94 6.19 -3.68 -1.53
N ALA A 95 5.50 -4.11 -0.50
CA ALA A 95 5.35 -3.40 0.76
C ALA A 95 5.76 -4.29 1.94
N PRO A 96 6.45 -3.76 2.95
CA PRO A 96 6.73 -4.50 4.17
C PRO A 96 5.42 -4.79 4.92
N PRO A 97 5.35 -5.84 5.75
CA PRO A 97 4.13 -6.20 6.47
C PRO A 97 3.69 -5.09 7.44
N ALA A 98 4.65 -4.35 7.99
CA ALA A 98 4.39 -3.22 8.88
C ALA A 98 3.63 -2.06 8.21
N ALA A 99 3.64 -1.99 6.87
CA ALA A 99 2.88 -0.99 6.13
C ALA A 99 1.49 -1.46 5.69
N LEU A 100 1.13 -2.72 6.00
CA LEU A 100 -0.09 -3.35 5.50
C LEU A 100 -0.99 -3.77 6.65
N ARG A 101 -2.23 -3.31 6.64
CA ARG A 101 -3.23 -3.70 7.63
C ARG A 101 -4.48 -4.22 6.91
N PRO A 102 -5.03 -5.38 7.29
CA PRO A 102 -6.27 -5.87 6.68
C PRO A 102 -7.38 -4.83 6.78
N ARG A 103 -8.13 -4.67 5.69
CA ARG A 103 -9.35 -3.86 5.66
C ARG A 103 -10.52 -4.82 5.49
N PRO A 104 -11.61 -4.68 6.27
CA PRO A 104 -12.83 -5.44 6.01
C PRO A 104 -13.27 -5.21 4.57
N SER A 105 -13.51 -6.29 3.84
CA SER A 105 -14.16 -6.21 2.53
C SER A 105 -15.59 -5.72 2.71
N ASP A 106 -16.13 -4.91 1.81
CA ASP A 106 -17.55 -4.54 1.85
C ASP A 106 -18.47 -5.78 1.83
N THR A 107 -18.01 -6.87 1.20
CA THR A 107 -18.70 -8.17 1.20
C THR A 107 -18.79 -8.83 2.58
N ASP A 108 -17.90 -8.49 3.51
CA ASP A 108 -17.91 -9.00 4.89
C ASP A 108 -18.87 -8.20 5.79
N ARG A 109 -19.36 -7.05 5.30
CA ARG A 109 -20.35 -6.20 5.97
C ARG A 109 -21.76 -6.68 5.62
N ALA A 110 -22.17 -7.82 6.18
CA ALA A 110 -23.57 -8.25 6.12
C ALA A 110 -24.50 -7.14 6.65
N PRO A 111 -25.75 -7.01 6.13
CA PRO A 111 -26.64 -5.93 6.52
C PRO A 111 -27.02 -6.10 8.00
N GLN A 112 -26.76 -5.05 8.79
CA GLN A 112 -27.40 -4.89 10.09
C GLN A 112 -28.91 -4.80 9.82
N ARG A 113 -29.62 -5.92 9.92
CA ARG A 113 -31.08 -5.94 9.92
C ARG A 113 -31.53 -5.16 11.15
N ASP A 114 -32.04 -3.95 10.93
CA ASP A 114 -33.03 -3.37 11.83
C ASP A 114 -34.13 -4.40 12.03
N ALA A 115 -34.24 -4.91 13.26
CA ALA A 115 -35.40 -5.65 13.72
C ALA A 115 -36.26 -4.67 14.55
N PRO A 116 -37.59 -4.83 14.49
CA PRO A 116 -38.59 -3.77 14.68
C PRO A 116 -38.72 -3.22 16.10
#